data_AF-A0A1Q7IDP9-F1
#
_entry.id   AF-A0A1Q7IDP9-F1
#
_cell.length_a   1.000
_cell.length_b   1.000
_cell.length_c   1.000
_cell.angle_alpha   90.00
_cell.angle_beta   90.00
_cell.angle_gamma   90.00
#
_symmetry.space_group_name_H-M   'P 1'
#
loop_
_entity.id
_entity.type
_entity.pdbx_description
1 polymer ?
#
loop_
_entity_poly.entity_id
_entity_poly.type
_entity_poly.pdbx_seq_one_letter_code
_entity_poly.pdbx_strand_id
1 'polypeptide(L)'
;MSDAPVANIHLQFRKFEVFENRRTSDEPHQAVNQLNGKKEEHSLEFARLAHSFEKMEKTSSRLALIAILAELFRSIDSPDEIAKVCYLVQGRVAPFFEALEIGMAEKSVARSIAITYHTTVEHVVTLYAALGDLGRVAEQASKEAGIVPQVLHIDDVFQGLKTIAQTAGKGTVEKRIALLASLLKQVDSVSAKYVVRIALGNLRLGIGDATMLDALATVKFHDTHKRKLLEGAYNKTSDLGLIARTLWQHPREEDALQAVARLEVQVGKPIRPQLAERLPDAETIIKKMWVVDAQYKYDGFRTQIHKDGQQVSIFSRNLENMSQMFPEIIEATRKQVQADSVILDAEALAYHPVSEEFLPFKERSRVK
;
A
#
# COMPACT_ATOMS: atom_id res chain seq x y z
N MET A 1 -26.61 -32.97 -48.29
CA MET A 1 -26.22 -32.81 -46.88
C MET A 1 -24.77 -32.36 -46.89
N SER A 2 -24.52 -31.17 -46.37
CA SER A 2 -23.32 -30.36 -46.62
C SER A 2 -22.12 -30.79 -45.78
N ASP A 3 -20.99 -31.01 -46.45
CA ASP A 3 -19.66 -31.06 -45.84
C ASP A 3 -19.21 -29.66 -45.43
N ALA A 4 -18.80 -29.50 -44.17
CA ALA A 4 -18.12 -28.31 -43.67
C ALA A 4 -16.61 -28.61 -43.49
N PRO A 5 -15.69 -27.73 -43.93
CA PRO A 5 -14.27 -27.98 -43.83
C PRO A 5 -13.72 -27.64 -42.43
N VAL A 6 -12.86 -28.52 -41.92
CA VAL A 6 -12.06 -28.30 -40.71
C VAL A 6 -10.94 -27.32 -41.04
N ALA A 7 -10.99 -26.12 -40.46
CA ALA A 7 -9.93 -25.13 -40.58
C ALA A 7 -8.74 -25.51 -39.68
N ASN A 8 -7.63 -25.92 -40.29
CA ASN A 8 -6.34 -26.05 -39.63
C ASN A 8 -5.76 -24.65 -39.36
N ILE A 9 -5.71 -24.25 -38.09
CA ILE A 9 -5.01 -23.03 -37.66
C ILE A 9 -3.54 -23.39 -37.44
N HIS A 10 -2.69 -22.94 -38.35
CA HIS A 10 -1.23 -22.95 -38.22
C HIS A 10 -0.79 -21.79 -37.31
N LEU A 11 -0.38 -22.08 -36.08
CA LEU A 11 0.28 -21.10 -35.21
C LEU A 11 1.78 -21.08 -35.52
N GLN A 12 2.24 -20.04 -36.22
CA GLN A 12 3.66 -19.73 -36.35
C GLN A 12 4.20 -19.16 -35.04
N PHE A 13 5.06 -19.92 -34.35
CA PHE A 13 5.86 -19.40 -33.23
C PHE A 13 7.08 -18.65 -33.77
N ARG A 14 7.14 -17.33 -33.53
CA ARG A 14 8.41 -16.58 -33.65
C ARG A 14 9.28 -16.90 -32.44
N LYS A 15 10.50 -17.36 -32.69
CA LYS A 15 11.57 -17.49 -31.69
C LYS A 15 11.83 -16.12 -31.06
N PHE A 16 11.73 -16.03 -29.74
CA PHE A 16 12.33 -14.94 -28.96
C PHE A 16 13.70 -15.42 -28.47
N GLU A 17 14.73 -14.61 -28.69
CA GLU A 17 16.09 -14.86 -28.19
C GLU A 17 16.11 -14.75 -26.66
N VAL A 18 16.64 -15.79 -26.03
CA VAL A 18 16.91 -15.85 -24.59
C VAL A 18 18.22 -15.10 -24.34
N PHE A 19 18.18 -14.00 -23.59
CA PHE A 19 19.39 -13.40 -23.03
C PHE A 19 19.82 -14.20 -21.80
N GLU A 20 20.78 -15.11 -21.99
CA GLU A 20 21.51 -15.76 -20.90
C GLU A 20 22.41 -14.74 -20.20
N ASN A 21 22.03 -14.31 -18.99
CA ASN A 21 22.93 -13.54 -18.13
C ASN A 21 23.73 -14.52 -17.26
N ARG A 22 24.96 -14.84 -17.69
CA ARG A 22 25.89 -15.69 -16.94
C ARG A 22 26.30 -14.97 -15.65
N ARG A 23 25.94 -15.55 -14.50
CA ARG A 23 26.56 -15.24 -13.20
C ARG A 23 27.87 -16.03 -13.11
N THR A 24 29.00 -15.32 -13.02
CA THR A 24 30.25 -15.88 -12.50
C THR A 24 30.35 -15.54 -11.02
N SER A 25 30.62 -16.55 -10.21
CA SER A 25 30.86 -16.48 -8.78
C SER A 25 32.30 -16.07 -8.45
N ASP A 26 32.45 -15.65 -7.19
CA ASP A 26 33.67 -15.65 -6.36
C ASP A 26 34.68 -14.49 -6.52
N GLU A 27 34.67 -13.54 -5.57
CA GLU A 27 35.56 -13.60 -4.39
C GLU A 27 35.24 -12.51 -3.33
N PRO A 28 35.65 -12.71 -2.06
CA PRO A 28 35.23 -11.91 -0.90
C PRO A 28 36.25 -10.82 -0.53
N HIS A 29 35.81 -9.79 0.20
CA HIS A 29 36.47 -9.17 1.38
C HIS A 29 36.05 -7.69 1.56
N GLN A 30 35.54 -7.41 2.76
CA GLN A 30 35.81 -6.21 3.58
C GLN A 30 35.64 -4.82 2.95
N ALA A 31 34.57 -4.12 3.33
CA ALA A 31 34.64 -2.71 3.73
C ALA A 31 33.40 -2.32 4.54
N VAL A 32 33.55 -2.38 5.86
CA VAL A 32 32.75 -1.63 6.83
C VAL A 32 33.19 -0.16 6.74
N ASN A 33 32.25 0.76 6.97
CA ASN A 33 32.39 2.22 7.03
C ASN A 33 32.54 2.98 5.70
N GLN A 34 31.40 3.44 5.19
CA GLN A 34 31.25 4.78 4.57
C GLN A 34 29.75 5.14 4.48
N LEU A 35 29.12 5.38 5.64
CA LEU A 35 27.84 6.08 5.76
C LEU A 35 28.13 7.45 6.39
N ASN A 36 28.66 8.36 5.58
CA ASN A 36 28.65 9.80 5.83
C ASN A 36 29.14 10.50 4.56
N GLY A 37 28.22 11.05 3.78
CA GLY A 37 28.61 11.77 2.56
C GLY A 37 27.49 12.15 1.59
N LYS A 38 26.45 12.85 2.09
CA LYS A 38 25.70 13.96 1.43
C LYS A 38 24.36 14.15 2.16
N LYS A 39 24.28 15.15 3.04
CA LYS A 39 23.00 15.76 3.40
C LYS A 39 22.50 16.45 2.12
N GLU A 40 21.49 15.89 1.48
CA GLU A 40 20.81 16.55 0.36
C GLU A 40 20.14 17.83 0.89
N GLU A 41 20.51 18.97 0.32
CA GLU A 41 20.11 20.32 0.75
C GLU A 41 18.61 20.63 0.53
N HIS A 42 17.81 19.63 0.11
CA HIS A 42 16.41 19.78 -0.34
C HIS A 42 15.44 18.69 0.16
N SER A 43 15.74 17.96 1.23
CA SER A 43 14.79 16.97 1.77
C SER A 43 13.63 17.66 2.52
N LEU A 44 12.39 17.27 2.20
CA LEU A 44 11.19 17.84 2.80
C LEU A 44 11.14 17.58 4.32
N GLU A 45 10.90 18.61 5.10
CA GLU A 45 10.64 18.49 6.54
C GLU A 45 9.28 17.80 6.79
N PHE A 46 9.23 16.88 7.75
CA PHE A 46 7.97 16.21 8.10
C PHE A 46 6.92 17.20 8.63
N ALA A 47 7.34 18.28 9.28
CA ALA A 47 6.44 19.34 9.73
C ALA A 47 5.63 19.93 8.55
N ARG A 48 6.22 20.11 7.36
CA ARG A 48 5.50 20.58 6.18
C ARG A 48 4.46 19.59 5.69
N LEU A 49 4.76 18.29 5.73
CA LEU A 49 3.79 17.23 5.43
C LEU A 49 2.64 17.23 6.44
N ALA A 50 2.94 17.31 7.73
CA ALA A 50 1.95 17.38 8.81
C ALA A 50 0.99 18.58 8.66
N HIS A 51 1.51 19.76 8.33
CA HIS A 51 0.67 20.92 8.04
C HIS A 51 -0.18 20.73 6.77
N SER A 52 0.34 20.03 5.76
CA SER A 52 -0.44 19.68 4.57
C SER A 52 -1.59 18.73 4.91
N PHE A 53 -1.37 17.74 5.80
CA PHE A 53 -2.45 16.90 6.33
C PHE A 53 -3.51 17.74 7.06
N GLU A 54 -3.11 18.75 7.82
CA GLU A 54 -4.05 19.64 8.49
C GLU A 54 -4.91 20.46 7.52
N LYS A 55 -4.33 20.94 6.43
CA LYS A 55 -5.09 21.58 5.34
C LYS A 55 -6.07 20.60 4.70
N MET A 56 -5.66 19.34 4.48
CA MET A 56 -6.50 18.30 3.88
C MET A 56 -7.72 17.97 4.77
N GLU A 57 -7.55 17.88 6.08
CA GLU A 57 -8.64 17.60 7.01
C GLU A 57 -9.69 18.71 7.11
N LYS A 58 -9.29 19.95 6.81
CA LYS A 58 -10.17 21.13 6.87
C LYS A 58 -11.07 21.26 5.65
N THR A 59 -10.97 20.36 4.66
CA THR A 59 -11.77 20.42 3.43
C THR A 59 -12.38 19.07 3.07
N SER A 60 -13.59 19.11 2.53
CA SER A 60 -14.24 17.95 1.88
C SER A 60 -14.21 18.02 0.36
N SER A 61 -13.66 19.10 -0.21
CA SER A 61 -13.61 19.29 -1.66
C SER A 61 -12.46 18.48 -2.27
N ARG A 62 -12.82 17.52 -3.13
CA ARG A 62 -11.83 16.73 -3.87
C ARG A 62 -10.86 17.59 -4.69
N LEU A 63 -11.35 18.68 -5.30
CA LEU A 63 -10.49 19.61 -6.04
C LEU A 63 -9.51 20.34 -5.12
N ALA A 64 -9.93 20.73 -3.93
CA ALA A 64 -9.04 21.34 -2.94
C ALA A 64 -7.98 20.33 -2.46
N LEU A 65 -8.35 19.08 -2.22
CA LEU A 65 -7.40 18.02 -1.87
C LEU A 65 -6.35 17.80 -2.96
N ILE A 66 -6.75 17.78 -4.23
CA ILE A 66 -5.83 17.70 -5.37
C ILE A 66 -4.86 18.89 -5.36
N ALA A 67 -5.36 20.11 -5.14
CA ALA A 67 -4.52 21.30 -5.12
C ALA A 67 -3.48 21.27 -3.98
N ILE A 68 -3.88 20.86 -2.76
CA ILE A 68 -2.97 20.74 -1.61
C ILE A 68 -1.92 19.66 -1.87
N LEU A 69 -2.31 18.49 -2.38
CA LEU A 69 -1.37 17.42 -2.75
C LEU A 69 -0.41 17.87 -3.86
N ALA A 70 -0.92 18.59 -4.87
CA ALA A 70 -0.09 19.09 -5.95
C ALA A 70 0.93 20.13 -5.45
N GLU A 71 0.54 21.01 -4.53
CA GLU A 71 1.47 21.94 -3.86
C GLU A 71 2.56 21.19 -3.10
N LEU A 72 2.18 20.19 -2.30
CA LEU A 72 3.11 19.34 -1.56
C LEU A 72 4.08 18.63 -2.51
N PHE A 73 3.59 17.96 -3.55
CA PHE A 73 4.43 17.18 -4.45
C PHE A 73 5.41 18.05 -5.25
N ARG A 74 5.03 19.27 -5.66
CA ARG A 74 5.95 20.21 -6.33
C ARG A 74 7.16 20.59 -5.49
N SER A 75 7.06 20.47 -4.16
CA SER A 75 8.15 20.81 -3.25
C SER A 75 9.15 19.68 -3.02
N ILE A 76 8.98 18.54 -3.68
CA ILE A 76 9.80 17.34 -3.52
C ILE A 76 10.60 17.13 -4.81
N ASP A 77 11.92 16.97 -4.68
CA ASP A 77 12.81 16.69 -5.81
C ASP A 77 13.21 15.21 -5.89
N SER A 78 13.38 14.56 -4.73
CA SER A 78 13.88 13.19 -4.66
C SER A 78 12.81 12.16 -5.05
N PRO A 79 13.10 11.26 -6.01
CA PRO A 79 12.18 10.18 -6.38
C PRO A 79 11.88 9.19 -5.25
N ASP A 80 12.82 9.02 -4.31
CA ASP A 80 12.60 8.16 -3.16
C ASP A 80 11.75 8.85 -2.09
N GLU A 81 11.95 10.16 -1.90
CA GLU A 81 11.15 10.94 -0.97
C GLU A 81 9.68 11.05 -1.39
N ILE A 82 9.38 11.29 -2.67
CA ILE A 82 7.98 11.34 -3.14
C ILE A 82 7.26 10.00 -2.94
N ALA A 83 7.98 8.87 -3.09
CA ALA A 83 7.41 7.55 -2.85
C ALA A 83 7.04 7.37 -1.38
N LYS A 84 7.94 7.77 -0.47
CA LYS A 84 7.68 7.76 0.99
C LYS A 84 6.51 8.65 1.36
N VAL A 85 6.43 9.86 0.80
CA VAL A 85 5.31 10.78 1.01
C VAL A 85 4.00 10.16 0.53
N CYS A 86 3.99 9.47 -0.62
CA CYS A 86 2.78 8.77 -1.09
C CYS A 86 2.28 7.72 -0.09
N TYR A 87 3.18 6.92 0.49
CA TYR A 87 2.79 5.96 1.52
C TYR A 87 2.32 6.64 2.81
N LEU A 88 2.98 7.71 3.26
CA LEU A 88 2.60 8.44 4.47
C LEU A 88 1.23 9.12 4.33
N VAL A 89 0.88 9.66 3.16
CA VAL A 89 -0.47 10.18 2.87
C VAL A 89 -1.52 9.08 3.00
N GLN A 90 -1.17 7.84 2.67
CA GLN A 90 -2.02 6.65 2.87
C GLN A 90 -1.98 6.11 4.32
N GLY A 91 -1.21 6.74 5.21
CA GLY A 91 -1.03 6.31 6.60
C GLY A 91 -0.15 5.06 6.75
N ARG A 92 0.77 4.83 5.83
CA ARG A 92 1.59 3.60 5.73
C ARG A 92 3.06 3.92 5.50
N VAL A 93 3.88 2.87 5.59
CA VAL A 93 5.33 2.89 5.33
C VAL A 93 5.76 1.85 4.28
N ALA A 94 4.77 1.32 3.55
CA ALA A 94 4.92 0.37 2.46
C ALA A 94 3.62 0.29 1.64
N PRO A 95 3.63 -0.27 0.42
CA PRO A 95 2.43 -0.62 -0.33
C PRO A 95 1.50 -1.58 0.43
N PHE A 96 0.21 -1.60 0.08
CA PHE A 96 -0.81 -2.42 0.76
C PHE A 96 -0.51 -3.92 0.79
N PHE A 97 0.21 -4.41 -0.21
CA PHE A 97 0.51 -5.83 -0.39
C PHE A 97 1.76 -6.29 0.36
N GLU A 98 2.56 -5.35 0.87
CA GLU A 98 3.61 -5.70 1.82
C GLU A 98 2.99 -5.91 3.19
N ALA A 99 3.33 -7.02 3.85
CA ALA A 99 2.84 -7.39 5.18
C ALA A 99 3.51 -6.55 6.27
N LEU A 100 3.45 -5.23 6.15
CA LEU A 100 4.07 -4.29 7.06
C LEU A 100 3.03 -3.35 7.67
N GLU A 101 2.59 -3.68 8.89
CA GLU A 101 1.62 -2.90 9.64
C GLU A 101 2.25 -2.26 10.87
N ILE A 102 2.02 -0.96 11.07
CA ILE A 102 2.40 -0.26 12.29
C ILE A 102 1.41 -0.63 13.41
N GLY A 103 0.12 -0.36 13.17
CA GLY A 103 -1.04 -0.96 13.85
C GLY A 103 -0.93 -1.06 15.37
N MET A 104 -0.44 -0.02 16.04
CA MET A 104 -0.26 -0.06 17.49
C MET A 104 -1.61 0.01 18.21
N ALA A 105 -1.78 -0.76 19.29
CA ALA A 105 -2.98 -0.70 20.12
C ALA A 105 -3.09 0.67 20.82
N GLU A 106 -4.32 1.18 20.96
CA GLU A 106 -4.60 2.48 21.60
C GLU A 106 -3.96 2.60 22.99
N LYS A 107 -4.01 1.55 23.80
CA LYS A 107 -3.37 1.52 25.14
C LYS A 107 -1.85 1.71 25.06
N SER A 108 -1.18 1.12 24.07
CA SER A 108 0.26 1.28 23.87
C SER A 108 0.60 2.69 23.40
N VAL A 109 -0.21 3.25 22.50
CA VAL A 109 -0.04 4.64 22.04
C VAL A 109 -0.27 5.63 23.17
N ALA A 110 -1.32 5.45 23.98
CA ALA A 110 -1.59 6.28 25.16
C ALA A 110 -0.42 6.26 26.16
N ARG A 111 0.17 5.09 26.41
CA ARG A 111 1.40 4.97 27.22
C ARG A 111 2.58 5.71 26.60
N SER A 112 2.73 5.65 25.27
CA SER A 112 3.81 6.37 24.56
C SER A 112 3.67 7.89 24.72
N ILE A 113 2.45 8.42 24.59
CA ILE A 113 2.13 9.85 24.83
C ILE A 113 2.46 10.24 26.28
N ALA A 114 1.99 9.45 27.26
CA ALA A 114 2.21 9.72 28.67
C ALA A 114 3.70 9.79 29.04
N ILE A 115 4.49 8.81 28.58
CA ILE A 115 5.94 8.75 28.80
C ILE A 115 6.65 9.96 28.15
N THR A 116 6.27 10.30 26.91
CA THR A 116 6.94 11.36 26.14
C THR A 116 6.74 12.74 26.75
N TYR A 117 5.49 13.04 27.14
CA TYR A 117 5.09 14.37 27.57
C TYR A 117 5.01 14.50 29.09
N HIS A 118 5.67 13.58 29.81
CA HIS A 118 5.80 13.60 31.27
C HIS A 118 4.45 13.76 32.00
N THR A 119 3.42 13.09 31.50
CA THR A 119 2.06 13.08 32.05
C THR A 119 1.64 11.67 32.45
N THR A 120 0.44 11.51 33.01
CA THR A 120 -0.10 10.21 33.44
C THR A 120 -0.98 9.60 32.34
N VAL A 121 -1.13 8.27 32.36
CA VAL A 121 -2.03 7.58 31.42
C VAL A 121 -3.48 7.99 31.69
N GLU A 122 -3.82 8.25 32.95
CA GLU A 122 -5.13 8.73 33.37
C GLU A 122 -5.46 10.08 32.72
N HIS A 123 -4.51 11.03 32.70
CA HIS A 123 -4.69 12.31 32.02
C HIS A 123 -4.90 12.13 30.51
N VAL A 124 -4.10 11.26 29.87
CA VAL A 124 -4.26 10.93 28.45
C VAL A 124 -5.65 10.34 28.16
N VAL A 125 -6.16 9.46 29.04
CA VAL A 125 -7.52 8.90 28.92
C VAL A 125 -8.59 9.98 29.10
N THR A 126 -8.42 10.90 30.03
CA THR A 126 -9.33 12.05 30.20
C THR A 126 -9.38 12.93 28.96
N LEU A 127 -8.21 13.29 28.40
CA LEU A 127 -8.13 14.03 27.14
C LEU A 127 -8.75 13.25 25.99
N TYR A 128 -8.54 11.93 25.92
CA TYR A 128 -9.12 11.10 24.88
C TYR A 128 -10.65 11.05 24.95
N ALA A 129 -11.23 10.97 26.16
CA ALA A 129 -12.68 11.03 26.35
C ALA A 129 -13.28 12.35 25.86
N ALA A 130 -12.54 13.46 25.97
CA ALA A 130 -12.99 14.78 25.51
C ALA A 130 -12.80 14.98 23.99
N LEU A 131 -11.68 14.51 23.44
CA LEU A 131 -11.26 14.81 22.06
C LEU A 131 -11.65 13.72 21.05
N GLY A 132 -11.88 12.49 21.50
CA GLY A 132 -12.22 11.33 20.67
C GLY A 132 -11.12 10.87 19.71
N ASP A 133 -9.90 11.39 19.85
CA ASP A 133 -8.79 11.15 18.92
C ASP A 133 -7.44 11.25 19.62
N LEU A 134 -6.69 10.14 19.71
CA LEU A 134 -5.37 10.11 20.36
C LEU A 134 -4.31 10.98 19.66
N GLY A 135 -4.45 11.28 18.37
CA GLY A 135 -3.61 12.25 17.68
C GLY A 135 -3.84 13.66 18.22
N ARG A 136 -5.10 14.07 18.40
CA ARG A 136 -5.42 15.37 19.04
C ARG A 136 -4.97 15.42 20.49
N VAL A 137 -5.06 14.30 21.21
CA VAL A 137 -4.48 14.18 22.56
C VAL A 137 -2.98 14.39 22.55
N ALA A 138 -2.26 13.79 21.59
CA ALA A 138 -0.82 13.97 21.45
C ALA A 138 -0.42 15.40 21.11
N GLU A 139 -1.20 16.08 20.25
CA GLU A 139 -1.01 17.51 19.95
C GLU A 139 -1.17 18.37 21.21
N GLN A 140 -2.26 18.17 21.95
CA GLN A 140 -2.55 18.91 23.17
C GLN A 140 -1.49 18.68 24.25
N ALA A 141 -1.13 17.41 24.51
CA ALA A 141 -0.12 17.05 25.49
C ALA A 141 1.28 17.57 25.10
N SER A 142 1.62 17.58 23.81
CA SER A 142 2.86 18.18 23.30
C SER A 142 2.93 19.69 23.58
N LYS A 143 1.82 20.41 23.38
CA LYS A 143 1.70 21.85 23.70
C LYS A 143 1.84 22.10 25.20
N GLU A 144 1.18 21.29 26.04
CA GLU A 144 1.27 21.37 27.51
C GLU A 144 2.70 21.11 28.02
N ALA A 145 3.41 20.15 27.41
CA ALA A 145 4.78 19.79 27.80
C ALA A 145 5.84 20.78 27.28
N GLY A 146 5.51 21.70 26.36
CA GLY A 146 6.45 22.70 25.84
C GLY A 146 7.64 22.07 25.09
N ILE A 147 7.38 21.02 24.30
CA ILE A 147 8.42 20.32 23.55
C ILE A 147 9.12 21.27 22.58
N VAL A 148 10.45 21.30 22.64
CA VAL A 148 11.29 21.97 21.65
C VAL A 148 11.56 20.99 20.50
N PRO A 149 10.97 21.19 19.32
CA PRO A 149 11.08 20.24 18.22
C PRO A 149 12.48 20.27 17.59
N GLN A 150 12.88 19.13 17.04
CA GLN A 150 14.00 19.02 16.11
C GLN A 150 13.47 19.11 14.68
N VAL A 151 14.35 19.47 13.74
CA VAL A 151 14.03 19.42 12.32
C VAL A 151 14.17 17.97 11.87
N LEU A 152 13.04 17.26 11.74
CA LEU A 152 13.00 15.92 11.14
C LEU A 152 12.54 16.00 9.69
N HIS A 153 13.21 15.23 8.84
CA HIS A 153 12.86 15.05 7.44
C HIS A 153 11.91 13.87 7.24
N ILE A 154 11.36 13.73 6.03
CA ILE A 154 10.50 12.61 5.67
C ILE A 154 11.18 11.27 5.97
N ASP A 155 12.46 11.11 5.64
CA ASP A 155 13.16 9.85 5.87
C ASP A 155 13.25 9.49 7.36
N ASP A 156 13.57 10.46 8.22
CA ASP A 156 13.70 10.22 9.67
C ASP A 156 12.40 9.63 10.26
N VAL A 157 11.27 10.26 9.93
CA VAL A 157 9.96 9.82 10.41
C VAL A 157 9.52 8.51 9.74
N PHE A 158 9.77 8.37 8.44
CA PHE A 158 9.46 7.15 7.70
C PHE A 158 10.22 5.94 8.24
N GLN A 159 11.53 6.06 8.48
CA GLN A 159 12.34 4.98 9.05
C GLN A 159 11.96 4.70 10.50
N GLY A 160 11.64 5.73 11.30
CA GLY A 160 11.15 5.55 12.67
C GLY A 160 9.87 4.70 12.70
N LEU A 161 8.88 5.06 11.88
CA LEU A 161 7.62 4.32 11.76
C LEU A 161 7.83 2.91 11.16
N LYS A 162 8.72 2.78 10.17
CA LYS A 162 9.08 1.49 9.56
C LYS A 162 9.73 0.56 10.58
N THR A 163 10.64 1.08 11.41
CA THR A 163 11.27 0.33 12.51
C THR A 163 10.24 -0.16 13.52
N ILE A 164 9.26 0.68 13.87
CA ILE A 164 8.13 0.27 14.73
C ILE A 164 7.37 -0.90 14.09
N ALA A 165 7.01 -0.80 12.80
CA ALA A 165 6.27 -1.84 12.09
C ALA A 165 7.05 -3.17 11.98
N GLN A 166 8.36 -3.11 11.75
CA GLN A 166 9.23 -4.29 11.64
C GLN A 166 9.58 -4.93 12.99
N THR A 167 9.34 -4.23 14.11
CA THR A 167 9.62 -4.77 15.45
C THR A 167 8.69 -5.94 15.74
N ALA A 168 9.25 -7.14 15.92
CA ALA A 168 8.53 -8.39 16.20
C ALA A 168 9.22 -9.23 17.31
N GLY A 169 8.51 -10.24 17.81
CA GLY A 169 9.01 -11.17 18.84
C GLY A 169 8.67 -10.78 20.29
N LYS A 170 9.34 -11.42 21.25
CA LYS A 170 9.08 -11.22 22.70
C LYS A 170 9.43 -9.79 23.13
N GLY A 171 8.55 -9.14 23.89
CA GLY A 171 8.74 -7.75 24.36
C GLY A 171 8.49 -6.67 23.31
N THR A 172 7.87 -7.02 22.17
CA THR A 172 7.57 -6.08 21.08
C THR A 172 6.76 -4.88 21.53
N VAL A 173 5.78 -5.07 22.42
CA VAL A 173 4.91 -3.97 22.89
C VAL A 173 5.72 -2.86 23.54
N GLU A 174 6.59 -3.18 24.51
CA GLU A 174 7.42 -2.18 25.20
C GLU A 174 8.43 -1.52 24.26
N LYS A 175 9.01 -2.28 23.33
CA LYS A 175 9.93 -1.73 22.33
C LYS A 175 9.23 -0.74 21.41
N ARG A 176 8.05 -1.06 20.89
CA ARG A 176 7.26 -0.17 20.04
C ARG A 176 6.83 1.09 20.79
N ILE A 177 6.49 0.99 22.08
CA ILE A 177 6.19 2.14 22.94
C ILE A 177 7.40 3.06 23.06
N ALA A 178 8.58 2.51 23.36
CA ALA A 178 9.81 3.28 23.48
C ALA A 178 10.20 3.97 22.15
N LEU A 179 10.07 3.27 21.02
CA LEU A 179 10.35 3.82 19.69
C LEU A 179 9.39 4.96 19.33
N LEU A 180 8.08 4.77 19.56
CA LEU A 180 7.10 5.83 19.31
C LEU A 180 7.34 7.03 20.22
N ALA A 181 7.63 6.81 21.50
CA ALA A 181 7.95 7.88 22.43
C ALA A 181 9.22 8.67 22.02
N SER A 182 10.25 7.96 21.55
CA SER A 182 11.46 8.59 21.01
C SER A 182 11.18 9.46 19.80
N LEU A 183 10.29 9.03 18.90
CA LEU A 183 9.89 9.81 17.73
C LEU A 183 9.06 11.04 18.12
N LEU A 184 8.08 10.87 19.03
CA LEU A 184 7.21 11.96 19.50
C LEU A 184 7.99 13.06 20.24
N LYS A 185 9.06 12.72 20.95
CA LYS A 185 9.92 13.69 21.66
C LYS A 185 10.60 14.69 20.71
N GLN A 186 10.74 14.35 19.43
CA GLN A 186 11.51 15.12 18.46
C GLN A 186 10.65 16.01 17.56
N VAL A 187 9.34 15.79 17.50
CA VAL A 187 8.44 16.47 16.55
C VAL A 187 7.61 17.56 17.22
N ASP A 188 7.18 18.54 16.43
CA ASP A 188 6.27 19.59 16.91
C ASP A 188 4.85 19.02 17.18
N SER A 189 4.00 19.82 17.84
CA SER A 189 2.66 19.38 18.24
C SER A 189 1.76 18.93 17.07
N VAL A 190 1.84 19.59 15.91
CA VAL A 190 1.04 19.22 14.73
C VAL A 190 1.58 17.93 14.13
N SER A 191 2.91 17.80 14.04
CA SER A 191 3.55 16.56 13.60
C SER A 191 3.23 15.37 14.52
N ALA A 192 3.24 15.58 15.86
CA ALA A 192 2.90 14.56 16.83
C ALA A 192 1.50 13.98 16.61
N LYS A 193 0.52 14.83 16.29
CA LYS A 193 -0.85 14.44 15.92
C LYS A 193 -0.86 13.37 14.83
N TYR A 194 -0.12 13.62 13.76
CA TYR A 194 -0.13 12.76 12.58
C TYR A 194 0.77 11.53 12.73
N VAL A 195 1.90 11.64 13.43
CA VAL A 195 2.70 10.46 13.82
C VAL A 195 1.83 9.47 14.61
N VAL A 196 1.07 9.95 15.59
CA VAL A 196 0.16 9.09 16.38
C VAL A 196 -0.93 8.47 15.51
N ARG A 197 -1.57 9.26 14.64
CA ARG A 197 -2.63 8.72 13.76
C ARG A 197 -2.12 7.70 12.75
N ILE A 198 -0.91 7.88 12.23
CA ILE A 198 -0.25 6.89 11.37
C ILE A 198 0.08 5.63 12.18
N ALA A 199 0.60 5.78 13.39
CA ALA A 199 0.92 4.64 14.26
C ALA A 199 -0.32 3.80 14.63
N LEU A 200 -1.49 4.44 14.78
CA LEU A 200 -2.78 3.79 15.01
C LEU A 200 -3.43 3.24 13.73
N GLY A 201 -3.00 3.68 12.55
CA GLY A 201 -3.65 3.35 11.28
C GLY A 201 -4.99 4.09 11.05
N ASN A 202 -5.18 5.27 11.64
CA ASN A 202 -6.45 6.03 11.58
C ASN A 202 -6.32 7.45 11.00
N LEU A 203 -5.29 7.71 10.18
CA LEU A 203 -4.98 9.02 9.58
C LEU A 203 -6.16 9.71 8.85
N ARG A 204 -7.02 8.95 8.14
CA ARG A 204 -8.32 9.38 7.59
C ARG A 204 -8.36 10.79 6.94
N LEU A 205 -7.49 11.08 5.97
CA LEU A 205 -7.45 12.38 5.28
C LEU A 205 -8.56 12.59 4.21
N GLY A 206 -9.42 11.59 3.98
CA GLY A 206 -10.41 11.65 2.88
C GLY A 206 -9.79 11.56 1.48
N ILE A 207 -8.54 11.09 1.38
CA ILE A 207 -7.81 10.96 0.12
C ILE A 207 -7.86 9.51 -0.36
N GLY A 208 -8.43 9.30 -1.54
CA GLY A 208 -8.38 8.02 -2.24
C GLY A 208 -7.35 8.01 -3.37
N ASP A 209 -7.06 6.82 -3.89
CA ASP A 209 -6.05 6.60 -4.94
C ASP A 209 -6.24 7.49 -6.17
N ALA A 210 -7.49 7.67 -6.63
CA ALA A 210 -7.77 8.53 -7.78
C ALA A 210 -7.38 10.00 -7.53
N THR A 211 -7.53 10.49 -6.30
CA THR A 211 -7.14 11.86 -5.91
C THR A 211 -5.61 12.00 -5.90
N MET A 212 -4.89 10.98 -5.43
CA MET A 212 -3.42 10.92 -5.52
C MET A 212 -2.93 10.93 -6.96
N LEU A 213 -3.52 10.10 -7.83
CA LEU A 213 -3.17 10.03 -9.25
C LEU A 213 -3.47 11.35 -9.98
N ASP A 214 -4.58 12.01 -9.66
CA ASP A 214 -4.89 13.34 -10.21
C ASP A 214 -3.86 14.39 -9.80
N ALA A 215 -3.44 14.39 -8.54
CA ALA A 215 -2.40 15.30 -8.06
C ALA A 215 -1.05 15.04 -8.74
N LEU A 216 -0.64 13.77 -8.90
CA LEU A 216 0.58 13.40 -9.62
C LEU A 216 0.51 13.85 -11.09
N ALA A 217 -0.60 13.60 -11.78
CA ALA A 217 -0.79 14.04 -13.17
C ALA A 217 -0.78 15.57 -13.30
N THR A 218 -1.43 16.27 -12.37
CA THR A 218 -1.46 17.74 -12.33
C THR A 218 -0.06 18.33 -12.16
N VAL A 219 0.78 17.73 -11.32
CA VAL A 219 2.14 18.22 -11.06
C VAL A 219 3.09 17.90 -12.19
N LYS A 220 3.00 16.69 -12.76
CA LYS A 220 3.98 16.23 -13.76
C LYS A 220 3.66 16.62 -15.19
N PHE A 221 2.39 16.80 -15.52
CA PHE A 221 1.95 17.01 -16.90
C PHE A 221 1.10 18.27 -17.08
N HIS A 222 0.72 18.94 -16.00
CA HIS A 222 -0.27 20.03 -16.05
C HIS A 222 -1.59 19.64 -16.74
N ASP A 223 -1.89 18.34 -16.80
CA ASP A 223 -3.02 17.76 -17.52
C ASP A 223 -3.57 16.55 -16.75
N THR A 224 -4.80 16.70 -16.23
CA THR A 224 -5.49 15.64 -15.51
C THR A 224 -5.99 14.52 -16.43
N HIS A 225 -6.07 14.71 -17.74
CA HIS A 225 -6.45 13.64 -18.68
C HIS A 225 -5.40 12.52 -18.72
N LYS A 226 -4.13 12.83 -18.45
CA LYS A 226 -3.04 11.85 -18.31
C LYS A 226 -3.21 10.91 -17.12
N ARG A 227 -4.13 11.21 -16.18
CA ARG A 227 -4.50 10.32 -15.06
C ARG A 227 -4.87 8.91 -15.53
N LYS A 228 -5.52 8.75 -16.69
CA LYS A 228 -5.89 7.42 -17.22
C LYS A 228 -4.68 6.51 -17.45
N LEU A 229 -3.56 7.07 -17.91
CA LEU A 229 -2.32 6.33 -18.08
C LEU A 229 -1.78 5.88 -16.70
N LEU A 230 -1.75 6.80 -15.73
CA LEU A 230 -1.27 6.50 -14.38
C LEU A 230 -2.17 5.46 -13.69
N GLU A 231 -3.48 5.54 -13.87
CA GLU A 231 -4.44 4.55 -13.38
C GLU A 231 -4.22 3.19 -14.03
N GLY A 232 -3.93 3.13 -15.34
CA GLY A 232 -3.57 1.90 -16.03
C GLY A 232 -2.34 1.24 -15.41
N ALA A 233 -1.28 2.01 -15.16
CA ALA A 233 -0.09 1.51 -14.47
C ALA A 233 -0.39 1.09 -13.02
N TYR A 234 -1.20 1.87 -12.30
CA TYR A 234 -1.62 1.55 -10.93
C TYR A 234 -2.47 0.29 -10.85
N ASN A 235 -3.32 0.03 -11.84
CA ASN A 235 -4.08 -1.20 -11.89
C ASN A 235 -3.17 -2.43 -12.06
N LYS A 236 -2.05 -2.28 -12.79
CA LYS A 236 -1.05 -3.35 -12.98
C LYS A 236 -0.15 -3.58 -11.76
N THR A 237 0.25 -2.51 -11.06
CA THR A 237 1.29 -2.58 -10.01
C THR A 237 0.77 -2.44 -8.58
N SER A 238 -0.42 -1.85 -8.42
CA SER A 238 -1.02 -1.49 -7.13
C SER A 238 -0.12 -0.72 -6.17
N ASP A 239 0.81 0.08 -6.71
CA ASP A 239 1.80 0.81 -5.91
C ASP A 239 1.89 2.28 -6.34
N LEU A 240 1.27 3.17 -5.55
CA LEU A 240 1.34 4.62 -5.79
C LEU A 240 2.75 5.18 -5.60
N GLY A 241 3.52 4.64 -4.66
CA GLY A 241 4.89 5.08 -4.42
C GLY A 241 5.80 4.73 -5.60
N LEU A 242 5.61 3.56 -6.21
CA LEU A 242 6.31 3.18 -7.45
C LEU A 242 5.97 4.11 -8.62
N ILE A 243 4.68 4.45 -8.80
CA ILE A 243 4.27 5.38 -9.86
C ILE A 243 4.91 6.75 -9.63
N ALA A 244 4.80 7.27 -8.42
CA ALA A 244 5.36 8.57 -8.07
C ALA A 244 6.89 8.59 -8.24
N ARG A 245 7.60 7.56 -7.76
CA ARG A 245 9.05 7.40 -7.97
C ARG A 245 9.39 7.42 -9.45
N THR A 246 8.68 6.63 -10.25
CA THR A 246 8.91 6.53 -11.71
C THR A 246 8.74 7.91 -12.36
N LEU A 247 7.67 8.63 -12.03
CA LEU A 247 7.44 9.98 -12.55
C LEU A 247 8.52 10.99 -12.12
N TRP A 248 9.09 10.85 -10.93
CA TRP A 248 10.14 11.74 -10.44
C TRP A 248 11.54 11.41 -10.99
N GLN A 249 11.81 10.16 -11.34
CA GLN A 249 13.05 9.76 -12.00
C GLN A 249 13.19 10.33 -13.43
N HIS A 250 12.08 10.76 -14.03
CA HIS A 250 12.04 11.25 -15.40
C HIS A 250 11.54 12.71 -15.43
N PRO A 251 12.45 13.71 -15.50
CA PRO A 251 12.05 15.12 -15.48
C PRO A 251 11.27 15.55 -16.74
N ARG A 252 11.54 14.94 -17.89
CA ARG A 252 10.85 15.23 -19.14
C ARG A 252 9.53 14.46 -19.20
N GLU A 253 8.44 15.15 -19.56
CA GLU A 253 7.10 14.55 -19.64
C GLU A 253 7.08 13.29 -20.51
N GLU A 254 7.66 13.33 -21.71
CA GLU A 254 7.63 12.19 -22.64
C GLU A 254 8.31 10.95 -22.05
N ASP A 255 9.47 11.13 -21.41
CA ASP A 255 10.20 10.03 -20.74
C ASP A 255 9.38 9.46 -19.58
N ALA A 256 8.75 10.33 -18.78
CA ALA A 256 7.93 9.92 -17.64
C ALA A 256 6.70 9.12 -18.08
N LEU A 257 6.01 9.55 -19.15
CA LEU A 257 4.89 8.83 -19.74
C LEU A 257 5.32 7.46 -20.25
N GLN A 258 6.44 7.39 -20.99
CA GLN A 258 6.98 6.12 -21.47
C GLN A 258 7.38 5.19 -20.33
N ALA A 259 8.03 5.71 -19.29
CA ALA A 259 8.48 4.93 -18.15
C ALA A 259 7.29 4.33 -17.37
N VAL A 260 6.26 5.14 -17.09
CA VAL A 260 5.05 4.64 -16.42
C VAL A 260 4.28 3.65 -17.30
N ALA A 261 4.21 3.87 -18.61
CA ALA A 261 3.55 2.95 -19.54
C ALA A 261 4.21 1.56 -19.56
N ARG A 262 5.54 1.50 -19.35
CA ARG A 262 6.34 0.26 -19.27
C ARG A 262 6.24 -0.47 -17.93
N LEU A 263 5.56 0.09 -16.92
CA LEU A 263 5.31 -0.62 -15.67
C LEU A 263 4.35 -1.78 -15.93
N GLU A 264 4.85 -3.01 -15.91
CA GLU A 264 4.08 -4.22 -16.17
C GLU A 264 3.71 -4.97 -14.89
N VAL A 265 2.76 -5.89 -15.06
CA VAL A 265 2.38 -6.87 -14.04
C VAL A 265 3.61 -7.67 -13.60
N GLN A 266 3.75 -7.90 -12.30
CA GLN A 266 4.84 -8.67 -11.72
C GLN A 266 4.27 -9.71 -10.74
N VAL A 267 4.69 -10.96 -10.89
CA VAL A 267 4.34 -11.99 -9.91
C VAL A 267 4.90 -11.61 -8.53
N GLY A 268 4.13 -11.89 -7.47
CA GLY A 268 4.41 -11.40 -6.12
C GLY A 268 3.93 -9.98 -5.81
N LYS A 269 3.44 -9.21 -6.81
CA LYS A 269 2.80 -7.90 -6.61
C LYS A 269 1.37 -7.94 -7.13
N PRO A 270 0.34 -7.76 -6.29
CA PRO A 270 -1.03 -7.93 -6.71
C PRO A 270 -1.48 -6.86 -7.68
N ILE A 271 -2.32 -7.28 -8.61
CA ILE A 271 -3.04 -6.49 -9.59
C ILE A 271 -4.35 -6.03 -8.94
N ARG A 272 -4.80 -4.81 -9.25
CA ARG A 272 -6.10 -4.35 -8.78
C ARG A 272 -7.22 -5.26 -9.31
N PRO A 273 -8.06 -5.82 -8.43
CA PRO A 273 -9.10 -6.74 -8.86
C PRO A 273 -10.14 -6.05 -9.74
N GLN A 274 -10.53 -6.69 -10.84
CA GLN A 274 -11.66 -6.25 -11.63
C GLN A 274 -12.94 -6.30 -10.78
N LEU A 275 -13.72 -5.22 -10.79
CA LEU A 275 -15.00 -5.12 -10.09
C LEU A 275 -16.17 -5.38 -11.05
N ALA A 276 -17.30 -5.83 -10.51
CA ALA A 276 -18.52 -6.08 -11.27
C ALA A 276 -19.50 -4.93 -11.13
N GLU A 277 -20.09 -4.50 -12.25
CA GLU A 277 -21.27 -3.64 -12.27
C GLU A 277 -22.53 -4.48 -12.06
N ARG A 278 -23.50 -3.98 -11.29
CA ARG A 278 -24.76 -4.68 -11.05
C ARG A 278 -25.82 -4.19 -12.04
N LEU A 279 -26.38 -5.12 -12.80
CA LEU A 279 -27.55 -4.90 -13.67
C LEU A 279 -28.77 -5.66 -13.12
N PRO A 280 -29.99 -5.23 -13.46
CA PRO A 280 -31.22 -5.76 -12.85
C PRO A 280 -31.52 -7.21 -13.24
N ASP A 281 -31.24 -7.60 -14.49
CA ASP A 281 -31.60 -8.91 -15.03
C ASP A 281 -30.66 -9.35 -16.17
N ALA A 282 -30.74 -10.63 -16.53
CA ALA A 282 -29.92 -11.27 -17.56
C ALA A 282 -30.17 -10.68 -18.96
N GLU A 283 -31.41 -10.28 -19.28
CA GLU A 283 -31.75 -9.70 -20.58
C GLU A 283 -31.02 -8.37 -20.80
N THR A 284 -30.98 -7.52 -19.77
CA THR A 284 -30.24 -6.25 -19.77
C THR A 284 -28.74 -6.48 -19.92
N ILE A 285 -28.18 -7.50 -19.25
CA ILE A 285 -26.77 -7.87 -19.35
C ILE A 285 -26.42 -8.28 -20.78
N ILE A 286 -27.18 -9.20 -21.36
CA ILE A 286 -26.92 -9.72 -22.72
C ILE A 286 -27.11 -8.62 -23.77
N LYS A 287 -28.11 -7.74 -23.62
CA LYS A 287 -28.27 -6.58 -24.51
C LYS A 287 -27.08 -5.64 -24.47
N LYS A 288 -26.47 -5.43 -23.29
CA LYS A 288 -25.30 -4.55 -23.11
C LYS A 288 -24.00 -5.17 -23.63
N MET A 289 -23.79 -6.46 -23.37
CA MET A 289 -22.50 -7.16 -23.58
C MET A 289 -22.46 -8.02 -24.85
N TRP A 290 -23.62 -8.30 -25.45
CA TRP A 290 -23.85 -9.17 -26.60
C TRP A 290 -23.52 -10.64 -26.32
N VAL A 291 -22.25 -11.00 -26.30
CA VAL A 291 -21.78 -12.36 -26.01
C VAL A 291 -21.26 -12.39 -24.58
N VAL A 292 -21.73 -13.36 -23.78
CA VAL A 292 -21.37 -13.48 -22.36
C VAL A 292 -21.04 -14.91 -21.99
N ASP A 293 -20.01 -15.06 -21.15
CA ASP A 293 -19.78 -16.26 -20.37
C ASP A 293 -20.41 -16.10 -18.99
N ALA A 294 -21.35 -16.98 -18.65
CA ALA A 294 -22.01 -16.97 -17.35
C ALA A 294 -21.26 -17.90 -16.38
N GLN A 295 -20.81 -17.34 -15.26
CA GLN A 295 -20.13 -18.07 -14.20
C GLN A 295 -20.92 -17.99 -12.89
N TYR A 296 -20.84 -19.05 -12.07
CA TYR A 296 -21.39 -19.00 -10.71
C TYR A 296 -20.68 -17.93 -9.89
N LYS A 297 -21.46 -17.09 -9.21
CA LYS A 297 -20.94 -16.17 -8.21
C LYS A 297 -20.85 -16.89 -6.87
N TYR A 298 -19.66 -17.37 -6.56
CA TYR A 298 -19.38 -17.97 -5.26
C TYR A 298 -19.42 -16.95 -4.11
N ASP A 299 -19.60 -17.44 -2.88
CA ASP A 299 -19.65 -16.66 -1.64
C ASP A 299 -18.47 -17.03 -0.74
N GLY A 300 -17.27 -16.62 -1.15
CA GLY A 300 -16.02 -16.99 -0.49
C GLY A 300 -15.14 -15.79 -0.17
N PHE A 301 -13.83 -16.05 -0.05
CA PHE A 301 -12.81 -15.00 -0.03
C PHE A 301 -12.18 -14.92 -1.40
N ARG A 302 -12.32 -13.76 -2.06
CA ARG A 302 -11.56 -13.51 -3.28
C ARG A 302 -10.07 -13.54 -2.96
N THR A 303 -9.36 -14.43 -3.65
CA THR A 303 -7.93 -14.67 -3.49
C THR A 303 -7.23 -14.49 -4.83
N GLN A 304 -6.26 -13.59 -4.85
CA GLN A 304 -5.34 -13.46 -5.97
C GLN A 304 -4.08 -14.26 -5.65
N ILE A 305 -3.90 -15.39 -6.32
CA ILE A 305 -2.81 -16.35 -6.05
C ILE A 305 -1.68 -16.08 -7.04
N HIS A 306 -0.52 -15.71 -6.52
CA HIS A 306 0.70 -15.51 -7.31
C HIS A 306 1.62 -16.70 -7.06
N LYS A 307 2.07 -17.35 -8.13
CA LYS A 307 3.06 -18.43 -8.08
C LYS A 307 4.26 -18.04 -8.93
N ASP A 308 5.44 -18.06 -8.34
CA ASP A 308 6.74 -17.92 -9.01
C ASP A 308 7.66 -19.06 -8.58
N GLY A 309 7.77 -20.08 -9.43
CA GLY A 309 8.38 -21.37 -9.10
C GLY A 309 7.68 -22.02 -7.91
N GLN A 310 8.38 -22.08 -6.76
CA GLN A 310 7.85 -22.62 -5.50
C GLN A 310 7.35 -21.55 -4.53
N GLN A 311 7.59 -20.27 -4.83
CA GLN A 311 7.07 -19.18 -4.03
C GLN A 311 5.60 -18.96 -4.40
N VAL A 312 4.73 -19.01 -3.41
CA VAL A 312 3.30 -18.75 -3.59
C VAL A 312 2.88 -17.71 -2.56
N SER A 313 2.24 -16.65 -3.03
CA SER A 313 1.64 -15.62 -2.18
C SER A 313 0.18 -15.43 -2.56
N ILE A 314 -0.66 -15.17 -1.56
CA ILE A 314 -2.09 -15.00 -1.73
C ILE A 314 -2.46 -13.60 -1.24
N PHE A 315 -3.17 -12.85 -2.08
CA PHE A 315 -3.62 -11.50 -1.75
C PHE A 315 -5.14 -11.42 -1.70
N SER A 316 -5.66 -10.60 -0.78
CA SER A 316 -7.08 -10.34 -0.62
C SER A 316 -7.63 -9.42 -1.71
N ARG A 317 -8.95 -9.23 -1.74
CA ARG A 317 -9.60 -8.18 -2.54
C ARG A 317 -9.04 -6.78 -2.29
N ASN A 318 -8.58 -6.50 -1.07
CA ASN A 318 -7.99 -5.23 -0.69
C ASN A 318 -6.45 -5.25 -0.79
N LEU A 319 -5.91 -6.23 -1.52
CA LEU A 319 -4.49 -6.41 -1.81
C LEU A 319 -3.64 -6.81 -0.60
N GLU A 320 -4.26 -7.09 0.54
CA GLU A 320 -3.55 -7.51 1.76
C GLU A 320 -2.99 -8.92 1.59
N ASN A 321 -1.77 -9.15 2.07
CA ASN A 321 -1.16 -10.47 2.03
C ASN A 321 -1.83 -11.41 3.04
N MET A 322 -2.51 -12.43 2.53
CA MET A 322 -3.23 -13.46 3.31
C MET A 322 -2.51 -14.82 3.28
N SER A 323 -1.26 -14.88 2.82
CA SER A 323 -0.55 -16.15 2.60
C SER A 323 -0.52 -17.04 3.85
N GLN A 324 -0.36 -16.45 5.03
CA GLN A 324 -0.34 -17.19 6.30
C GLN A 324 -1.70 -17.79 6.68
N MET A 325 -2.80 -17.28 6.14
CA MET A 325 -4.15 -17.74 6.44
C MET A 325 -4.55 -18.98 5.62
N PHE A 326 -3.85 -19.26 4.52
CA PHE A 326 -4.22 -20.34 3.58
C PHE A 326 -3.02 -21.23 3.20
N PRO A 327 -2.32 -21.85 4.17
CA PRO A 327 -1.19 -22.74 3.88
C PRO A 327 -1.59 -23.92 2.97
N GLU A 328 -2.81 -24.42 3.09
CA GLU A 328 -3.37 -25.50 2.27
C GLU A 328 -3.54 -25.10 0.81
N ILE A 329 -3.97 -23.86 0.52
CA ILE A 329 -4.08 -23.34 -0.84
C ILE A 329 -2.69 -23.17 -1.46
N ILE A 330 -1.70 -22.73 -0.67
CA ILE A 330 -0.30 -22.63 -1.10
C ILE A 330 0.24 -24.00 -1.51
N GLU A 331 0.02 -25.03 -0.68
CA GLU A 331 0.47 -26.39 -0.97
C GLU A 331 -0.22 -26.97 -2.21
N ALA A 332 -1.54 -26.83 -2.31
CA ALA A 332 -2.31 -27.28 -3.46
C ALA A 332 -1.84 -26.59 -4.75
N THR A 333 -1.61 -25.28 -4.69
CA THR A 333 -1.11 -24.49 -5.84
C THR A 333 0.22 -25.02 -6.33
N ARG A 334 1.18 -25.32 -5.43
CA ARG A 334 2.48 -25.89 -5.81
C ARG A 334 2.36 -27.24 -6.51
N LYS A 335 1.42 -28.08 -6.06
CA LYS A 335 1.23 -29.44 -6.57
C LYS A 335 0.44 -29.50 -7.87
N GLN A 336 -0.57 -28.64 -8.03
CA GLN A 336 -1.58 -28.75 -9.08
C GLN A 336 -1.39 -27.74 -10.21
N VAL A 337 -0.80 -26.57 -9.95
CA VAL A 337 -0.58 -25.54 -10.96
C VAL A 337 0.75 -25.76 -11.67
N GLN A 338 0.67 -26.27 -12.90
CA GLN A 338 1.83 -26.66 -13.71
C GLN A 338 2.67 -25.46 -14.20
N ALA A 339 2.07 -24.28 -14.38
CA ALA A 339 2.79 -23.09 -14.84
C ALA A 339 3.83 -22.63 -13.82
N ASP A 340 5.07 -22.38 -14.25
CA ASP A 340 6.15 -21.91 -13.37
C ASP A 340 5.85 -20.52 -12.79
N SER A 341 5.27 -19.63 -13.59
CA SER A 341 4.92 -18.27 -13.20
C SER A 341 3.49 -17.95 -13.60
N VAL A 342 2.61 -17.62 -12.64
CA VAL A 342 1.20 -17.32 -12.91
C VAL A 342 0.56 -16.46 -11.82
N ILE A 343 -0.45 -15.69 -12.20
CA ILE A 343 -1.38 -14.99 -11.30
C ILE A 343 -2.79 -15.51 -11.59
N LEU A 344 -3.45 -16.04 -10.57
CA LEU A 344 -4.80 -16.58 -10.64
C LEU A 344 -5.74 -15.70 -9.83
N ASP A 345 -6.91 -15.36 -10.39
CA ASP A 345 -8.01 -14.74 -9.66
C ASP A 345 -9.01 -15.85 -9.30
N ALA A 346 -9.18 -16.08 -8.00
CA ALA A 346 -9.91 -17.23 -7.48
C ALA A 346 -10.82 -16.83 -6.31
N GLU A 347 -11.68 -17.76 -5.91
CA GLU A 347 -12.50 -17.64 -4.71
C GLU A 347 -12.17 -18.82 -3.77
N ALA A 348 -11.65 -18.53 -2.58
CA ALA A 348 -11.44 -19.52 -1.54
C ALA A 348 -12.75 -19.82 -0.80
N LEU A 349 -13.17 -21.08 -0.81
CA LEU A 349 -14.43 -21.56 -0.24
C LEU A 349 -14.19 -22.49 0.93
N ALA A 350 -15.04 -22.39 1.94
CA ALA A 350 -15.10 -23.41 2.98
C ALA A 350 -15.85 -24.62 2.43
N TYR A 351 -15.35 -25.81 2.72
CA TYR A 351 -15.85 -27.07 2.19
C TYR A 351 -16.02 -28.07 3.32
N HIS A 352 -17.18 -28.71 3.39
CA HIS A 352 -17.45 -29.74 4.38
C HIS A 352 -17.24 -31.13 3.75
N PRO A 353 -16.16 -31.87 4.12
CA PRO A 353 -15.74 -33.05 3.37
C PRO A 353 -16.69 -34.24 3.49
N VAL A 354 -17.54 -34.29 4.51
CA VAL A 354 -18.49 -35.40 4.71
C VAL A 354 -19.77 -35.20 3.90
N SER A 355 -20.26 -33.97 3.79
CA SER A 355 -21.46 -33.65 3.01
C SER A 355 -21.14 -33.24 1.58
N GLU A 356 -19.86 -32.98 1.28
CA GLU A 356 -19.38 -32.49 -0.02
C GLU A 356 -19.97 -31.13 -0.43
N GLU A 357 -20.33 -30.32 0.56
CA GLU A 357 -21.00 -29.03 0.35
C GLU A 357 -20.07 -27.84 0.64
N PHE A 358 -20.26 -26.77 -0.11
CA PHE A 358 -19.68 -25.47 0.21
C PHE A 358 -20.45 -24.81 1.34
N LEU A 359 -19.73 -24.36 2.36
CA LEU A 359 -20.33 -23.69 3.52
C LEU A 359 -20.52 -22.19 3.27
N PRO A 360 -21.58 -21.57 3.80
CA PRO A 360 -21.80 -20.13 3.69
C PRO A 360 -20.67 -19.30 4.31
N PHE A 361 -20.47 -18.08 3.81
CA PHE A 361 -19.43 -17.14 4.27
C PHE A 361 -19.40 -16.95 5.80
N LYS A 362 -20.55 -17.02 6.48
CA LYS A 362 -20.68 -16.71 7.91
C LYS A 362 -20.26 -17.85 8.86
N GLU A 363 -20.22 -19.10 8.40
CA GLU A 363 -20.01 -20.28 9.26
C GLU A 363 -18.52 -20.64 9.45
N ARG A 364 -17.63 -19.83 8.87
CA ARG A 364 -16.19 -20.13 8.71
C ARG A 364 -15.33 -19.90 9.95
N SER A 365 -15.79 -19.15 10.95
CA SER A 365 -15.05 -18.96 12.22
C SER A 365 -14.96 -20.23 13.09
N ARG A 366 -15.52 -21.35 12.62
CA ARG A 366 -15.53 -22.65 13.29
C ARG A 366 -14.69 -23.73 12.61
N VAL A 367 -14.16 -23.46 11.41
CA VAL A 367 -13.31 -24.41 10.69
C VAL A 367 -11.87 -24.15 11.14
N LYS A 368 -11.33 -25.07 11.93
CA LYS A 368 -9.94 -25.08 12.40
C LYS A 368 -9.05 -25.86 11.46
#